data_AF-A0A4Y2QPL6-F1
#
_entry.id   AF-A0A4Y2QPL6-F1
#
_cell.length_a   1.000
_cell.length_b   1.000
_cell.length_c   1.000
_cell.angle_alpha   90.00
_cell.angle_beta   90.00
_cell.angle_gamma   90.00
#
_symmetry.space_group_name_H-M   'P 1'
#
loop_
_entity.id
_entity.type
_entity.pdbx_description
1 polymer ?
#
loop_
_entity_poly.entity_id
_entity_poly.type
_entity_poly.pdbx_seq_one_letter_code
_entity_poly.pdbx_strand_id
1 'polypeptide(L)'
;MARIAGTAWGLKQEHRRILYSIVAERMILHGVVPWTQNLASHQKKLLQMIQRKFLLFITGTYRKTPTAALQSITGILPLYITFKCCYKYLISVNGLLDRFLKNA
;
A
#
# COMPACT_ATOMS: atom_id res chain seq x y z
N MET A 1 -16.94 -3.01 -23.26
CA MET A 1 -15.81 -2.50 -22.45
C MET A 1 -15.32 -1.22 -23.11
N ALA A 2 -15.82 -0.06 -22.69
CA ALA A 2 -15.36 1.22 -23.22
C ALA A 2 -13.92 1.47 -22.77
N ARG A 3 -13.01 1.67 -23.72
CA ARG A 3 -11.61 2.01 -23.43
C ARG A 3 -11.55 3.53 -23.27
N ILE A 4 -11.20 3.98 -22.07
CA ILE A 4 -11.06 5.42 -21.73
C ILE A 4 -9.89 6.07 -22.50
N ALA A 5 -8.93 5.27 -22.97
CA ALA A 5 -7.80 5.73 -23.77
C ALA A 5 -7.43 4.72 -24.87
N GLY A 6 -6.88 5.22 -25.99
CA GLY A 6 -6.40 4.41 -27.11
C GLY A 6 -5.18 3.54 -26.75
N THR A 7 -4.86 2.54 -27.58
CA THR A 7 -3.75 1.59 -27.37
C THR A 7 -2.38 2.26 -27.18
N ALA A 8 -2.19 3.46 -27.74
CA ALA A 8 -0.96 4.27 -27.61
C ALA A 8 -0.99 5.28 -26.44
N TRP A 9 -2.15 5.54 -25.84
CA TRP A 9 -2.35 6.59 -24.83
C TRP A 9 -2.40 6.06 -23.38
N GLY A 10 -2.16 4.76 -23.20
CA GLY A 10 -2.16 4.12 -21.88
C GLY A 10 -0.85 4.33 -21.10
N LEU A 11 -0.96 4.54 -19.79
CA LEU A 11 0.21 4.56 -18.90
C LEU A 11 0.93 3.21 -18.94
N LYS A 12 2.25 3.24 -19.23
CA LYS A 12 3.11 2.06 -19.13
C LYS A 12 3.06 1.46 -17.72
N GLN A 13 3.34 0.17 -17.65
CA GLN A 13 3.33 -0.61 -16.40
C GLN A 13 4.20 0.01 -15.30
N GLU A 14 5.38 0.49 -15.68
CA GLU A 14 6.36 1.13 -14.80
C GLU A 14 5.81 2.40 -14.14
N HIS A 15 5.22 3.30 -14.93
CA HIS A 15 4.65 4.56 -14.43
C HIS A 15 3.48 4.31 -13.48
N ARG A 16 2.67 3.28 -13.75
CA ARG A 16 1.59 2.86 -12.84
C ARG A 16 2.12 2.33 -11.50
N ARG A 17 3.25 1.62 -11.50
CA ARG A 17 3.91 1.16 -10.25
C ARG A 17 4.45 2.34 -9.45
N ILE A 18 5.10 3.31 -10.10
CA ILE A 18 5.63 4.52 -9.46
C ILE A 18 4.50 5.33 -8.83
N LEU A 19 3.39 5.53 -9.55
CA LEU A 19 2.24 6.25 -9.03
C LEU A 19 1.66 5.55 -7.78
N TYR A 20 1.65 4.22 -7.77
CA TYR A 20 1.20 3.45 -6.62
C TYR A 20 2.10 3.63 -5.39
N SER A 21 3.43 3.48 -5.54
CA SER A 21 4.36 3.56 -4.40
C SER A 21 4.45 4.97 -3.82
N ILE A 22 4.37 6.00 -4.66
CA ILE A 22 4.52 7.38 -4.19
C ILE A 22 3.21 7.92 -3.63
N VAL A 23 2.07 7.66 -4.29
CA VAL A 23 0.80 8.31 -3.92
C VAL A 23 -0.07 7.39 -3.08
N ALA A 24 -0.41 6.21 -3.59
CA ALA A 24 -1.38 5.34 -2.95
C ALA A 24 -0.85 4.76 -1.63
N GLU A 25 0.40 4.28 -1.63
CA GLU A 25 1.03 3.71 -0.44
C GLU A 25 1.20 4.77 0.65
N ARG A 26 1.69 5.98 0.32
CA ARG A 26 1.85 7.07 1.29
C ARG A 26 0.51 7.58 1.84
N MET A 27 -0.48 7.76 0.98
CA MET A 27 -1.81 8.23 1.40
C MET A 27 -2.47 7.24 2.37
N ILE A 28 -2.34 5.93 2.10
CA ILE A 28 -2.82 4.89 3.00
C ILE A 28 -1.99 4.87 4.29
N LEU A 29 -0.65 4.91 4.21
CA LEU A 29 0.21 4.92 5.39
C LEU A 29 -0.13 6.07 6.35
N HIS A 30 -0.34 7.28 5.83
CA HIS A 30 -0.76 8.43 6.63
C HIS A 30 -2.13 8.23 7.31
N GLY A 31 -3.12 7.74 6.56
CA GLY A 31 -4.48 7.55 7.08
C GLY A 31 -4.61 6.42 8.10
N VAL A 32 -3.68 5.46 8.10
CA VAL A 32 -3.73 4.28 8.98
C VAL A 32 -2.90 4.49 10.25
N VAL A 33 -2.06 5.54 10.37
CA VAL A 33 -1.34 5.90 11.63
C VAL A 33 -2.26 5.93 12.87
N PRO A 34 -3.48 6.49 12.82
CA PRO A 34 -4.41 6.46 13.96
C PRO A 34 -5.04 5.09 14.20
N TRP A 35 -5.02 4.19 13.21
CA TRP A 35 -5.65 2.86 13.27
C TRP A 35 -4.71 1.77 13.85
N THR A 36 -3.50 2.17 14.25
CA THR A 36 -2.35 1.29 14.58
C THR A 36 -2.51 0.44 15.84
N GLN A 37 -3.32 0.86 16.82
CA GLN A 37 -3.37 0.18 18.11
C GLN A 37 -4.15 -1.14 18.07
N ASN A 38 -5.14 -1.30 17.17
CA ASN A 38 -5.92 -2.54 17.04
C ASN A 38 -6.48 -2.72 15.62
N LEU A 39 -5.68 -3.24 14.71
CA LEU A 39 -6.14 -3.51 13.35
C LEU A 39 -7.05 -4.75 13.32
N ALA A 40 -8.37 -4.51 13.36
CA ALA A 40 -9.38 -5.57 13.35
C ALA A 40 -9.29 -6.43 12.08
N SER A 41 -9.74 -7.69 12.17
CA SER A 41 -9.79 -8.61 11.01
C SER A 41 -10.57 -8.01 9.83
N HIS A 42 -11.62 -7.24 10.12
CA HIS A 42 -12.40 -6.50 9.14
C HIS A 42 -11.59 -5.41 8.43
N GLN A 43 -10.82 -4.61 9.16
CA GLN A 43 -9.98 -3.54 8.58
C GLN A 43 -8.87 -4.12 7.69
N LYS A 44 -8.27 -5.25 8.08
CA LYS A 44 -7.31 -5.99 7.24
C LYS A 44 -7.94 -6.40 5.91
N LYS A 45 -9.17 -6.91 5.92
CA LYS A 45 -9.92 -7.27 4.70
C LYS A 45 -10.20 -6.05 3.83
N LEU A 46 -10.59 -4.91 4.41
CA LEU A 46 -10.79 -3.65 3.68
C LEU A 46 -9.49 -3.17 3.01
N LEU A 47 -8.37 -3.18 3.73
CA LEU A 47 -7.06 -2.85 3.17
C LEU A 47 -6.68 -3.76 2.01
N GLN A 48 -6.91 -5.07 2.16
CA GLN A 48 -6.66 -6.04 1.08
C GLN A 48 -7.56 -5.80 -0.14
N MET A 49 -8.84 -5.44 0.06
CA MET A 49 -9.74 -5.09 -1.03
C MET A 49 -9.31 -3.83 -1.78
N ILE A 50 -8.87 -2.80 -1.05
CA ILE A 50 -8.34 -1.56 -1.64
C ILE A 50 -7.04 -1.86 -2.40
N GLN A 51 -6.08 -2.55 -1.78
CA GLN A 51 -4.82 -2.95 -2.41
C GLN A 51 -5.06 -3.73 -3.70
N ARG A 52 -6.01 -4.68 -3.68
CA ARG A 52 -6.34 -5.49 -4.85
C ARG A 52 -6.85 -4.68 -6.03
N LYS A 53 -7.66 -3.65 -5.79
CA LYS A 53 -8.13 -2.75 -6.87
C LYS A 53 -6.95 -2.06 -7.55
N PHE A 54 -5.98 -1.57 -6.77
CA PHE A 54 -4.76 -0.97 -7.30
C PHE A 54 -3.88 -1.98 -8.04
N LEU A 55 -3.70 -3.18 -7.49
CA LEU A 55 -2.91 -4.23 -8.13
C LEU A 55 -3.49 -4.60 -9.51
N LEU A 56 -4.81 -4.74 -9.62
CA LEU A 56 -5.47 -5.01 -10.90
C LEU A 56 -5.34 -3.84 -11.89
N PHE A 57 -5.41 -2.60 -11.41
CA PHE A 57 -5.21 -1.41 -12.25
C PHE A 57 -3.77 -1.34 -12.79
N ILE A 58 -2.81 -1.69 -11.94
CA ILE A 58 -1.39 -1.77 -12.31
C ILE A 58 -1.22 -2.89 -13.33
N THR A 59 -1.50 -4.15 -12.99
CA THR A 59 -1.20 -5.30 -13.86
C THR A 59 -2.08 -5.40 -15.10
N GLY A 60 -3.28 -4.82 -15.10
CA GLY A 60 -4.24 -4.98 -16.20
C GLY A 60 -4.75 -6.41 -16.39
N THR A 61 -4.56 -7.29 -15.40
CA THR A 61 -4.93 -8.71 -15.46
C THR A 61 -6.43 -8.93 -15.22
N TYR A 62 -6.90 -10.14 -15.50
CA TYR A 62 -8.28 -10.53 -15.24
C TYR A 62 -8.70 -10.32 -13.78
N ARG A 63 -9.97 -9.97 -13.59
CA ARG A 63 -10.55 -9.73 -12.26
C ARG A 63 -10.52 -10.95 -11.33
N LYS A 64 -10.34 -12.17 -11.84
CA LYS A 64 -10.30 -13.41 -11.07
C LYS A 64 -8.89 -13.86 -10.67
N THR A 65 -7.84 -13.16 -11.12
CA THR A 65 -6.46 -13.51 -10.77
C THR A 65 -6.26 -13.43 -9.24
N PRO A 66 -5.59 -14.43 -8.63
CA PRO A 66 -5.37 -14.46 -7.19
C PRO A 66 -4.43 -13.33 -6.74
N THR A 67 -4.75 -12.68 -5.62
CA THR A 67 -4.01 -11.52 -5.11
C THR A 67 -2.53 -11.83 -4.82
N ALA A 68 -2.24 -13.04 -4.36
CA ALA A 68 -0.87 -13.49 -4.11
C ALA A 68 -0.02 -13.52 -5.39
N ALA A 69 -0.59 -13.96 -6.52
CA ALA A 69 0.10 -13.93 -7.80
C ALA A 69 0.32 -12.49 -8.28
N LEU A 70 -0.67 -11.61 -8.09
CA LEU A 70 -0.53 -10.18 -8.42
C LEU A 70 0.62 -9.53 -7.63
N GLN A 71 0.74 -9.84 -6.34
CA GLN A 71 1.82 -9.35 -5.49
C GLN A 71 3.19 -9.86 -5.96
N SER A 72 3.30 -11.15 -6.28
CA SER A 72 4.55 -11.73 -6.81
C SER A 72 4.98 -11.07 -8.13
N ILE A 73 4.05 -10.88 -9.07
CA ILE A 73 4.34 -10.24 -10.37
C ILE A 73 4.70 -8.76 -10.21
N THR A 74 4.11 -8.07 -9.23
CA THR A 74 4.35 -6.63 -9.00
C THR A 74 5.52 -6.34 -8.09
N GLY A 75 5.95 -7.31 -7.27
CA GLY A 75 6.94 -7.11 -6.20
C GLY A 75 6.40 -6.30 -5.02
N ILE A 76 5.09 -6.10 -4.93
CA ILE A 76 4.47 -5.24 -3.90
C ILE A 76 4.09 -6.08 -2.69
N LEU A 77 4.60 -5.69 -1.52
CA LEU A 77 4.29 -6.34 -0.25
C LEU A 77 2.83 -6.07 0.17
N PRO A 78 2.16 -7.00 0.87
CA PRO A 78 0.85 -6.73 1.47
C PRO A 78 0.86 -5.49 2.39
N LEU A 79 -0.07 -4.55 2.18
CA LEU A 79 -0.13 -3.27 2.90
C LEU A 79 -0.16 -3.42 4.43
N TYR A 80 -0.83 -4.45 4.95
CA TYR A 80 -0.91 -4.66 6.40
C TYR A 80 0.46 -5.02 7.02
N ILE A 81 1.35 -5.64 6.25
CA ILE A 81 2.70 -5.99 6.69
C ILE A 81 3.56 -4.74 6.70
N THR A 82 3.55 -3.98 5.60
CA THR A 82 4.25 -2.69 5.50
C THR A 82 3.82 -1.74 6.61
N PHE A 83 2.52 -1.67 6.89
CA PHE A 83 1.97 -0.87 7.96
C PHE A 83 2.49 -1.28 9.34
N LYS A 84 2.44 -2.57 9.67
CA LYS A 84 2.97 -3.09 10.95
C LYS A 84 4.46 -2.74 11.11
N CYS A 85 5.23 -2.84 10.04
CA CYS A 85 6.65 -2.51 10.02
C CYS A 85 6.88 -1.01 10.23
N CYS A 86 6.23 -0.15 9.44
CA CYS A 86 6.34 1.30 9.55
C CYS A 86 5.90 1.80 10.93
N TYR A 87 4.83 1.25 11.51
CA TYR A 87 4.41 1.61 12.87
C TYR A 87 5.47 1.27 13.91
N LYS A 88 6.06 0.06 13.84
CA LYS A 88 7.12 -0.34 14.75
C LYS A 88 8.33 0.59 14.65
N TYR A 89 8.69 0.99 13.43
CA TYR A 89 9.74 1.97 13.18
C TYR A 89 9.38 3.35 13.76
N LEU A 90 8.16 3.84 13.55
CA LEU A 90 7.68 5.14 14.03
C LEU A 90 7.68 5.21 15.57
N ILE A 91 7.22 4.16 16.27
CA ILE A 91 7.35 4.07 17.73
C ILE A 91 8.81 4.06 18.16
N SER A 92 9.66 3.30 17.45
CA SER A 92 11.09 3.22 17.78
C SER A 92 11.75 4.60 17.67
N VAL A 93 11.46 5.34 16.60
CA VAL A 93 11.98 6.69 16.38
C VAL A 93 11.42 7.69 17.39
N ASN A 94 10.10 7.69 17.63
CA ASN A 94 9.49 8.58 18.62
C ASN A 94 10.00 8.30 20.04
N GLY A 95 10.12 7.03 20.43
CA GLY A 95 10.65 6.65 21.74
C GLY A 95 12.16 6.91 21.89
N LEU A 96 12.91 6.98 20.79
CA LEU A 96 14.29 7.48 20.78
C LEU A 96 14.31 9.00 20.94
N LEU A 97 13.51 9.74 20.17
CA LEU A 97 13.38 11.20 20.28
C LEU A 97 13.00 11.63 21.69
N ASP A 98 12.04 10.95 22.31
CA ASP A 98 11.58 11.23 23.67
C ASP A 98 12.67 10.94 24.73
N ARG A 99 13.55 9.97 24.47
CA ARG A 99 14.75 9.71 25.29
C ARG A 99 15.84 10.75 25.07
N PHE A 100 16.06 11.20 23.84
CA PHE A 100 17.03 12.25 23.53
C PHE A 100 16.62 13.60 24.15
N LEU A 101 15.33 13.95 24.11
CA LEU A 101 14.81 15.18 24.70
C LEU A 101 14.78 15.16 26.24
N LYS A 102 14.71 13.97 26.87
CA LYS A 102 14.77 13.82 28.34
C LYS A 102 16.19 13.77 28.91
N ASN A 103 17.19 13.56 28.05
CA ASN A 103 18.61 13.47 28.41
C ASN A 103 19.41 14.71 27.96
N ALA A 104 18.74 15.77 27.54
CA ALA A 104 19.30 17.09 27.21
C ALA A 104 18.85 18.11 28.26
#